data_AF-A0A352NZI1-F1
#
_entry.id   AF-A0A352NZI1-F1
#
_cell.length_a   1.000
_cell.length_b   1.000
_cell.length_c   1.000
_cell.angle_alpha   90.00
_cell.angle_beta   90.00
_cell.angle_gamma   90.00
#
_symmetry.space_group_name_H-M   'P 1'
#
loop_
_entity.id
_entity.type
_entity.pdbx_description
1 polymer ?
#
loop_
_entity_poly.entity_id
_entity_poly.type
_entity_poly.pdbx_seq_one_letter_code
_entity_poly.pdbx_strand_id
1 'polypeptide(L)'
;MKVLVINCGSSSLKYQLMDMDTKNSLAKGLVERIGLPGAMLTHRPKDSEKEVITAELPDHVAAIKLVLEAIVDPEFGVINSLADIDAVGHRVLHGGEKVSGSVLIDDAVKQAIEECIELGPLHNPANLAGILACEKMIPGTPQVAVFDTAFHQSMPPESYLYGIPYELYEKYKIRRYGFHGTSHKYVSQRAAGMLGKRIEKLKLISCHLGNGSSITAIKYGKSVETSMGFTPLEGLMMGTRSGDLDPSIVSFIMNKEKWSGDQVNDFLNKRCGVLGLSGVSSDFRDLQKAAEEGNVRAQLALDVFVHDVKKYIGAYAALLDGVDGIIFTAGLGENSPLIRSSICETLGYLGVNIDFENVLPDDRENYNRFLELTVERLHRGNFFVSTALAPKTGPGQQGLLYEAHDYEAHGRIVDFVVLMTYEWGYRLGPPQAISPLNRIKQVLDYAVTVIPRQKILFGFQLYARDWVLPHRPGMEAETFSMQEAVAKAVRYQASIQFDTLSQTPFYNYVDEEGRSHQVWFEDARSVQAKFDAVKDYGLRGISYWALGFPFPQNWTLLQDNFNIIKH
;
A
#
# COMPACT_ATOMS: atom_id res chain seq x y z
N MET A 1 9.95 16.13 -21.16
CA MET A 1 9.98 14.92 -22.02
C MET A 1 8.59 14.29 -22.08
N LYS A 2 8.04 13.96 -23.25
CA LYS A 2 6.74 13.31 -23.44
C LYS A 2 6.88 11.83 -23.79
N VAL A 3 6.30 10.94 -22.97
CA VAL A 3 6.39 9.49 -23.14
C VAL A 3 5.01 8.89 -23.41
N LEU A 4 4.87 8.17 -24.53
CA LEU A 4 3.67 7.40 -24.84
C LEU A 4 3.78 6.01 -24.21
N VAL A 5 2.91 5.68 -23.27
CA VAL A 5 2.85 4.36 -22.63
C VAL A 5 1.74 3.54 -23.28
N ILE A 6 2.05 2.33 -23.73
CA ILE A 6 1.13 1.43 -24.45
C ILE A 6 1.02 0.09 -23.73
N ASN A 7 -0.21 -0.41 -23.63
CA ASN A 7 -0.53 -1.74 -23.13
C ASN A 7 -1.52 -2.42 -24.08
N CYS A 8 -1.00 -3.27 -24.97
CA CYS A 8 -1.78 -4.09 -25.87
C CYS A 8 -2.28 -5.36 -25.15
N GLY A 9 -3.59 -5.52 -25.02
CA GLY A 9 -4.24 -6.77 -24.66
C GLY A 9 -4.64 -7.59 -25.90
N SER A 10 -5.28 -8.74 -25.72
CA SER A 10 -5.70 -9.59 -26.86
C SER A 10 -6.71 -8.92 -27.81
N SER A 11 -7.63 -8.11 -27.27
CA SER A 11 -8.68 -7.40 -28.04
C SER A 11 -8.87 -5.93 -27.64
N SER A 12 -7.88 -5.37 -26.94
CA SER A 12 -7.91 -3.97 -26.48
C SER A 12 -6.51 -3.36 -26.48
N LEU A 13 -6.46 -2.03 -26.48
CA LEU A 13 -5.24 -1.26 -26.33
C LEU A 13 -5.48 -0.09 -25.40
N LYS A 14 -4.76 -0.05 -24.28
CA LYS A 14 -4.74 1.10 -23.37
C LYS A 14 -3.50 1.93 -23.66
N TYR A 15 -3.65 3.25 -23.61
CA TYR A 15 -2.49 4.14 -23.68
C TYR A 15 -2.62 5.34 -22.76
N GLN A 16 -1.47 5.96 -22.51
CA GLN A 16 -1.36 7.20 -21.80
C GLN A 16 -0.17 7.99 -22.37
N LEU A 17 -0.39 9.25 -22.75
CA LEU A 17 0.70 10.17 -23.07
C LEU A 17 1.02 10.97 -21.81
N MET A 18 2.24 10.85 -21.31
CA MET A 18 2.69 11.50 -20.08
C MET A 18 3.74 12.56 -20.36
N ASP A 19 3.63 13.71 -19.70
CA ASP A 19 4.73 14.64 -19.56
C ASP A 19 5.54 14.24 -18.32
N MET A 20 6.79 13.84 -18.52
CA MET A 20 7.68 13.35 -17.46
C MET A 20 8.29 14.46 -16.61
N ASP A 21 8.27 15.71 -17.08
CA ASP A 21 8.76 16.85 -16.30
C ASP A 21 7.75 17.18 -15.19
N THR A 22 6.45 17.18 -15.54
CA THR A 22 5.36 17.41 -14.59
C THR A 22 4.77 16.12 -13.98
N LYS A 23 5.11 14.96 -14.54
CA LYS A 23 4.53 13.63 -14.25
C LYS A 23 3.01 13.55 -14.45
N ASN A 24 2.44 14.48 -15.22
CA ASN A 24 1.02 14.53 -15.50
C ASN A 24 0.67 13.73 -16.77
N SER A 25 -0.54 13.19 -16.77
CA SER A 25 -1.16 12.65 -17.99
C SER A 25 -1.59 13.81 -18.89
N LEU A 26 -1.13 13.85 -20.13
CA LEU A 26 -1.64 14.77 -21.16
C LEU A 26 -2.91 14.22 -21.80
N ALA A 27 -2.91 12.92 -22.10
CA ALA A 27 -4.10 12.18 -22.53
C ALA A 27 -4.04 10.74 -22.04
N LYS A 28 -5.20 10.11 -21.94
CA LYS A 28 -5.33 8.65 -21.77
C LYS A 28 -6.46 8.13 -22.64
N GLY A 29 -6.36 6.88 -23.05
CA GLY A 29 -7.44 6.29 -23.84
C GLY A 29 -7.45 4.78 -23.81
N LEU A 30 -8.54 4.24 -24.33
CA LEU A 30 -8.79 2.82 -24.45
C LEU A 30 -9.43 2.54 -25.80
N VAL A 31 -8.78 1.68 -26.58
CA VAL A 31 -9.38 1.02 -27.73
C VAL A 31 -9.95 -0.32 -27.27
N GLU A 32 -11.21 -0.57 -27.61
CA GLU A 32 -11.91 -1.80 -27.28
C GLU A 32 -12.37 -2.54 -28.53
N ARG A 33 -12.55 -3.86 -28.40
CA ARG A 33 -13.11 -4.73 -29.43
C ARG A 33 -12.29 -4.76 -30.73
N ILE A 34 -10.96 -4.69 -30.61
CA ILE A 34 -10.04 -4.86 -31.76
C ILE A 34 -10.29 -6.24 -32.38
N GLY A 35 -10.41 -6.29 -33.71
CA GLY A 35 -10.74 -7.48 -34.49
C GLY A 35 -12.23 -7.86 -34.46
N LEU A 36 -13.10 -7.06 -33.83
CA LEU A 36 -14.52 -7.33 -33.67
C LEU A 36 -15.39 -6.17 -34.18
N PRO A 37 -16.67 -6.43 -34.54
CA PRO A 37 -17.60 -5.36 -34.91
C PRO A 37 -17.79 -4.35 -33.77
N GLY A 38 -17.96 -3.08 -34.13
CA GLY A 38 -18.19 -1.99 -33.18
C GLY A 38 -16.95 -1.62 -32.34
N ALA A 39 -15.75 -1.80 -32.91
CA ALA A 39 -14.52 -1.33 -32.29
C ALA A 39 -14.53 0.20 -32.15
N MET A 40 -14.01 0.68 -31.03
CA MET A 40 -14.00 2.10 -30.72
C MET A 40 -12.80 2.49 -29.88
N LEU A 41 -12.35 3.74 -30.07
CA LEU A 41 -11.43 4.44 -29.18
C LEU A 41 -12.24 5.39 -28.30
N THR A 42 -12.11 5.25 -26.98
CA THR A 42 -12.46 6.32 -26.04
C THR A 42 -11.18 7.10 -25.70
N HIS A 43 -11.05 8.31 -26.24
CA HIS A 43 -9.96 9.24 -25.99
C HIS A 43 -10.34 10.25 -24.90
N ARG A 44 -9.41 10.57 -24.00
CA ARG A 44 -9.62 11.52 -22.90
C ARG A 44 -8.40 12.44 -22.78
N PRO A 45 -8.44 13.63 -23.40
CA PRO A 45 -7.51 14.72 -23.12
C PRO A 45 -7.61 15.14 -21.65
N LYS A 46 -6.54 15.75 -21.11
CA LYS A 46 -6.51 16.21 -19.72
C LYS A 46 -7.56 17.31 -19.44
N ASP A 47 -7.66 18.27 -20.36
CA ASP A 47 -8.39 19.53 -20.15
C ASP A 47 -9.59 19.67 -21.12
N SER A 48 -10.05 18.57 -21.71
CA SER A 48 -11.17 18.53 -22.65
C SER A 48 -12.15 17.38 -22.35
N GLU A 49 -13.34 17.45 -22.95
CA GLU A 49 -14.31 16.37 -22.90
C GLU A 49 -13.76 15.08 -23.53
N LYS A 50 -14.37 13.94 -23.15
CA LYS A 50 -14.00 12.65 -23.74
C LYS A 50 -14.53 12.57 -25.17
N GLU A 51 -13.72 11.99 -26.05
CA GLU A 51 -14.10 11.71 -27.43
C GLU A 51 -14.23 10.19 -27.67
N VAL A 52 -15.24 9.81 -28.44
CA VAL A 52 -15.51 8.40 -28.77
C VAL A 52 -15.49 8.25 -30.29
N ILE A 53 -14.47 7.56 -30.80
CA ILE A 53 -14.25 7.37 -32.22
C ILE A 53 -14.52 5.91 -32.56
N THR A 54 -15.59 5.65 -33.31
CA THR A 54 -15.89 4.30 -33.82
C THR A 54 -15.17 4.09 -35.14
N ALA A 55 -14.47 2.97 -35.28
CA ALA A 55 -13.71 2.65 -36.49
C ALA A 55 -13.62 1.14 -36.69
N GLU A 56 -13.40 0.71 -37.94
CA GLU A 56 -13.03 -0.68 -38.20
C GLU A 56 -11.56 -0.89 -37.85
N LEU A 57 -11.31 -1.70 -36.81
CA LEU A 57 -9.98 -1.96 -36.29
C LEU A 57 -9.68 -3.46 -36.39
N PRO A 58 -9.25 -3.97 -37.55
CA PRO A 58 -9.05 -5.40 -37.76
C PRO A 58 -7.91 -5.98 -36.91
N ASP A 59 -6.93 -5.16 -36.53
CA ASP A 59 -5.76 -5.57 -35.76
C ASP A 59 -5.21 -4.44 -34.87
N HIS A 60 -4.18 -4.75 -34.09
CA HIS A 60 -3.49 -3.79 -33.21
C HIS A 60 -2.76 -2.69 -33.95
N VAL A 61 -2.37 -2.92 -35.21
CA VAL A 61 -1.69 -1.91 -36.02
C VAL A 61 -2.68 -0.79 -36.35
N ALA A 62 -3.89 -1.15 -36.80
CA ALA A 62 -4.97 -0.18 -37.03
C ALA A 62 -5.36 0.56 -35.74
N ALA A 63 -5.41 -0.14 -34.60
CA ALA A 63 -5.71 0.47 -33.31
C ALA A 63 -4.65 1.50 -32.88
N ILE A 64 -3.36 1.20 -33.06
CA ILE A 64 -2.27 2.14 -32.74
C ILE A 64 -2.30 3.34 -33.67
N LYS A 65 -2.54 3.11 -34.96
CA LYS A 65 -2.70 4.20 -35.92
C LYS A 65 -3.78 5.19 -35.45
N LEU A 66 -4.95 4.68 -35.08
CA LEU A 66 -6.05 5.52 -34.59
C LEU A 66 -5.68 6.27 -33.31
N VAL A 67 -4.93 5.65 -32.40
CA VAL A 67 -4.43 6.33 -31.20
C VAL A 67 -3.46 7.46 -31.55
N LEU A 68 -2.51 7.21 -32.45
CA LEU A 68 -1.55 8.21 -32.89
C LEU A 68 -2.22 9.37 -33.63
N GLU A 69 -3.25 9.10 -34.44
CA GLU A 69 -4.06 10.13 -35.09
C GLU A 69 -4.84 10.96 -34.06
N ALA A 70 -5.47 10.31 -33.07
CA ALA A 70 -6.25 11.00 -32.04
C ALA A 70 -5.40 11.94 -31.17
N ILE A 71 -4.16 11.58 -30.82
CA ILE A 71 -3.30 12.42 -29.96
C ILE A 71 -2.77 13.68 -30.66
N VAL A 72 -2.76 13.70 -32.01
CA VAL A 72 -2.35 14.87 -32.82
C VAL A 72 -3.54 15.55 -33.50
N ASP A 73 -4.77 15.13 -33.18
CA ASP A 73 -5.97 15.70 -33.79
C ASP A 73 -6.05 17.22 -33.52
N PRO A 74 -6.37 18.05 -34.51
CA PRO A 74 -6.40 19.50 -34.33
C PRO A 74 -7.51 20.00 -33.39
N GLU A 75 -8.57 19.22 -33.16
CA GLU A 75 -9.70 19.63 -32.31
C GLU A 75 -9.54 19.14 -30.87
N PHE A 76 -9.12 17.88 -30.68
CA PHE A 76 -9.06 17.23 -29.37
C PHE A 76 -7.72 16.58 -29.04
N GLY A 77 -6.73 16.70 -29.92
CA GLY A 77 -5.37 16.23 -29.66
C GLY A 77 -4.67 17.01 -28.55
N VAL A 78 -3.55 16.47 -28.08
CA VAL A 78 -2.79 17.00 -26.94
C VAL A 78 -1.35 17.36 -27.27
N ILE A 79 -0.94 17.11 -28.51
CA ILE A 79 0.37 17.47 -29.09
C ILE A 79 0.16 17.87 -30.56
N ASN A 80 1.10 18.65 -31.12
CA ASN A 80 0.94 19.18 -32.49
C ASN A 80 1.44 18.20 -33.55
N SER A 81 2.38 17.32 -33.18
CA SER A 81 3.01 16.39 -34.11
C SER A 81 3.45 15.13 -33.38
N LEU A 82 3.50 14.01 -34.11
CA LEU A 82 4.08 12.78 -33.58
C LEU A 82 5.57 12.92 -33.22
N ALA A 83 6.27 13.90 -33.81
CA ALA A 83 7.64 14.25 -33.44
C ALA A 83 7.75 14.80 -32.01
N ASP A 84 6.65 15.21 -31.38
CA ASP A 84 6.61 15.62 -29.98
C ASP A 84 6.68 14.43 -29.00
N ILE A 85 6.61 13.18 -29.50
CA ILE A 85 6.74 11.97 -28.68
C ILE A 85 8.22 11.61 -28.56
N ASP A 86 8.79 11.86 -27.38
CA ASP A 86 10.21 11.67 -27.12
C ASP A 86 10.59 10.18 -26.92
N ALA A 87 9.65 9.36 -26.42
CA ALA A 87 9.85 7.92 -26.26
C ALA A 87 8.52 7.16 -26.15
N VAL A 88 8.57 5.84 -26.37
CA VAL A 88 7.43 4.92 -26.16
C VAL A 88 7.77 3.84 -25.14
N GLY A 89 6.92 3.67 -24.13
CA GLY A 89 7.02 2.56 -23.17
C GLY A 89 5.98 1.49 -23.46
N HIS A 90 6.40 0.25 -23.69
CA HIS A 90 5.53 -0.88 -23.97
C HIS A 90 5.46 -1.79 -22.76
N ARG A 91 4.25 -2.08 -22.27
CA ARG A 91 4.04 -3.24 -21.41
C ARG A 91 4.17 -4.51 -22.25
N VAL A 92 5.02 -5.42 -21.81
CA VAL A 92 5.20 -6.74 -22.41
C VAL A 92 4.93 -7.79 -21.35
N LEU A 93 4.19 -8.85 -21.68
CA LEU A 93 3.88 -9.88 -20.69
C LEU A 93 5.15 -10.67 -20.31
N HIS A 94 5.79 -11.33 -21.27
CA HIS A 94 6.84 -12.31 -21.00
C HIS A 94 8.16 -11.98 -21.70
N GLY A 95 9.26 -11.95 -20.93
CA GLY A 95 10.64 -11.78 -21.42
C GLY A 95 11.52 -13.02 -21.20
N GLY A 96 10.95 -14.10 -20.65
CA GLY A 96 11.67 -15.34 -20.35
C GLY A 96 12.67 -15.15 -19.22
N GLU A 97 13.68 -16.01 -19.20
CA GLU A 97 14.85 -15.85 -18.33
C GLU A 97 15.87 -14.84 -18.92
N LYS A 98 15.68 -14.42 -20.17
CA LYS A 98 16.63 -13.58 -20.92
C LYS A 98 16.57 -12.11 -20.54
N VAL A 99 15.42 -11.62 -20.06
CA VAL A 99 15.21 -10.20 -19.76
C VAL A 99 14.70 -10.02 -18.34
N SER A 100 15.53 -9.44 -17.48
CA SER A 100 15.26 -9.28 -16.04
C SER A 100 14.88 -7.84 -15.63
N GLY A 101 14.61 -6.96 -16.59
CA GLY A 101 14.32 -5.56 -16.33
C GLY A 101 13.71 -4.84 -17.53
N SER A 102 13.49 -3.52 -17.39
CA SER A 102 13.11 -2.67 -18.51
C SER A 102 14.33 -2.47 -19.42
N VAL A 103 14.14 -2.62 -20.73
CA VAL A 103 15.23 -2.56 -21.72
C VAL A 103 14.81 -1.73 -22.93
N LEU A 104 15.77 -1.02 -23.52
CA LEU A 104 15.58 -0.40 -24.83
C LEU A 104 15.34 -1.50 -25.86
N ILE A 105 14.35 -1.31 -26.72
CA ILE A 105 13.96 -2.29 -27.73
C ILE A 105 14.95 -2.24 -28.89
N ASP A 106 15.56 -3.39 -29.16
CA ASP A 106 16.34 -3.70 -30.35
C ASP A 106 15.84 -5.03 -30.98
N ASP A 107 16.52 -5.51 -32.02
CA ASP A 107 16.16 -6.77 -32.67
C ASP A 107 16.29 -7.99 -31.74
N ALA A 108 17.24 -7.99 -30.80
CA ALA A 108 17.42 -9.08 -29.84
C ALA A 108 16.26 -9.12 -28.83
N VAL A 109 15.79 -7.97 -28.37
CA VAL A 109 14.60 -7.86 -27.51
C VAL A 109 13.35 -8.31 -28.27
N LYS A 110 13.16 -7.88 -29.53
CA LYS A 110 12.03 -8.33 -30.36
C LYS A 110 12.04 -9.86 -30.54
N GLN A 111 13.19 -10.45 -30.81
CA GLN A 111 13.35 -11.90 -30.92
C GLN A 111 13.04 -12.62 -29.59
N ALA A 112 13.50 -12.08 -28.45
CA ALA A 112 13.20 -12.65 -27.14
C ALA A 112 11.70 -12.63 -26.81
N ILE A 113 10.99 -11.58 -27.23
CA ILE A 113 9.53 -11.47 -27.09
C ILE A 113 8.83 -12.51 -27.96
N GLU A 114 9.30 -12.70 -29.21
CA GLU A 114 8.77 -13.66 -30.17
C GLU A 114 8.94 -15.10 -29.69
N GLU A 115 10.13 -15.48 -29.21
CA GLU A 115 10.37 -16.80 -28.62
C GLU A 115 9.48 -17.05 -27.39
N CYS A 116 9.16 -16.00 -26.62
CA CYS A 116 8.24 -16.10 -25.48
C CYS A 116 6.75 -16.11 -25.86
N ILE A 117 6.39 -16.10 -27.16
CA ILE A 117 4.98 -16.25 -27.58
C ILE A 117 4.43 -17.60 -27.13
N GLU A 118 5.23 -18.66 -27.11
CA GLU A 118 4.80 -19.97 -26.59
C GLU A 118 4.38 -19.89 -25.11
N LEU A 119 5.05 -19.03 -24.33
CA LEU A 119 4.78 -18.81 -22.91
C LEU A 119 3.61 -17.84 -22.66
N GLY A 120 3.31 -16.96 -23.62
CA GLY A 120 2.29 -15.92 -23.52
C GLY A 120 1.46 -15.73 -24.80
N PRO A 121 0.82 -16.78 -25.34
CA PRO A 121 0.27 -16.77 -26.70
C PRO A 121 -0.87 -15.76 -26.92
N LEU A 122 -1.56 -15.37 -25.85
CA LEU A 122 -2.65 -14.39 -25.91
C LEU A 122 -2.18 -12.93 -25.76
N HIS A 123 -0.94 -12.70 -25.35
CA HIS A 123 -0.45 -11.37 -24.95
C HIS A 123 0.81 -10.94 -25.73
N ASN A 124 1.85 -11.77 -25.75
CA ASN A 124 3.12 -11.44 -26.41
C ASN A 124 2.94 -11.06 -27.89
N PRO A 125 2.08 -11.75 -28.70
CA PRO A 125 1.85 -11.33 -30.08
C PRO A 125 1.29 -9.91 -30.20
N ALA A 126 0.31 -9.54 -29.37
CA ALA A 126 -0.26 -8.20 -29.34
C ALA A 126 0.75 -7.15 -28.85
N ASN A 127 1.61 -7.52 -27.89
CA ASN A 127 2.68 -6.64 -27.41
C ASN A 127 3.72 -6.36 -28.51
N LEU A 128 4.17 -7.41 -29.21
CA LEU A 128 5.12 -7.31 -30.31
C LEU A 128 4.52 -6.54 -31.50
N ALA A 129 3.27 -6.81 -31.87
CA ALA A 129 2.55 -6.05 -32.90
C ALA A 129 2.52 -4.56 -32.56
N GLY A 130 2.37 -4.22 -31.27
CA GLY A 130 2.38 -2.84 -30.83
C GLY A 130 3.73 -2.14 -30.98
N ILE A 131 4.82 -2.85 -30.67
CA ILE A 131 6.19 -2.37 -30.86
C ILE A 131 6.47 -2.13 -32.35
N LEU A 132 6.14 -3.10 -33.20
CA LEU A 132 6.37 -3.01 -34.65
C LEU A 132 5.53 -1.90 -35.30
N ALA A 133 4.31 -1.68 -34.82
CA ALA A 133 3.46 -0.58 -35.30
C ALA A 133 4.08 0.79 -34.97
N CYS A 134 4.54 0.99 -33.74
CA CYS A 134 5.23 2.22 -33.34
C CYS A 134 6.54 2.43 -34.12
N GLU A 135 7.33 1.37 -34.31
CA GLU A 135 8.59 1.43 -35.10
C GLU A 135 8.35 1.94 -36.52
N LYS A 136 7.23 1.52 -37.13
CA LYS A 136 6.83 1.94 -38.48
C LYS A 136 6.24 3.35 -38.53
N MET A 137 5.44 3.74 -37.53
CA MET A 137 4.64 4.98 -37.58
C MET A 137 5.37 6.20 -37.03
N ILE A 138 6.29 6.01 -36.08
CA ILE A 138 7.12 7.06 -35.47
C ILE A 138 8.60 6.65 -35.51
N PRO A 139 9.19 6.56 -36.71
CA PRO A 139 10.54 6.05 -36.89
C PRO A 139 11.57 6.92 -36.16
N GLY A 140 12.54 6.28 -35.51
CA GLY A 140 13.61 6.94 -34.75
C GLY A 140 13.26 7.29 -33.31
N THR A 141 12.00 7.20 -32.90
CA THR A 141 11.61 7.37 -31.49
C THR A 141 12.07 6.17 -30.65
N PRO A 142 12.85 6.35 -29.57
CA PRO A 142 13.26 5.27 -28.69
C PRO A 142 12.07 4.54 -28.06
N GLN A 143 12.07 3.21 -28.12
CA GLN A 143 11.04 2.36 -27.52
C GLN A 143 11.63 1.51 -26.40
N VAL A 144 10.93 1.37 -25.27
CA VAL A 144 11.37 0.60 -24.10
C VAL A 144 10.34 -0.48 -23.79
N ALA A 145 10.77 -1.73 -23.64
CA ALA A 145 9.94 -2.81 -23.16
C ALA A 145 10.01 -2.91 -21.64
N VAL A 146 8.85 -3.00 -20.98
CA VAL A 146 8.71 -3.20 -19.53
C VAL A 146 7.94 -4.50 -19.30
N PHE A 147 8.64 -5.49 -18.76
CA PHE A 147 8.12 -6.85 -18.64
C PHE A 147 7.39 -7.08 -17.31
N ASP A 148 6.18 -7.65 -17.38
CA ASP A 148 5.40 -8.02 -16.21
C ASP A 148 6.11 -9.05 -15.31
N THR A 149 6.94 -9.91 -15.92
CA THR A 149 7.70 -10.98 -15.25
C THR A 149 9.01 -10.49 -14.61
N ALA A 150 9.52 -9.30 -15.00
CA ALA A 150 10.86 -8.86 -14.61
C ALA A 150 11.05 -8.69 -13.09
N PHE A 151 10.05 -8.15 -12.39
CA PHE A 151 10.14 -7.93 -10.94
C PHE A 151 10.29 -9.24 -10.15
N HIS A 152 9.79 -10.34 -10.70
CA HIS A 152 9.75 -11.65 -10.07
C HIS A 152 11.00 -12.50 -10.35
N GLN A 153 11.92 -12.04 -11.21
CA GLN A 153 13.17 -12.74 -11.51
C GLN A 153 14.10 -12.90 -10.28
N SER A 154 13.82 -12.19 -9.19
CA SER A 154 14.54 -12.36 -7.92
C SER A 154 14.05 -13.52 -7.04
N MET A 155 12.99 -14.24 -7.44
CA MET A 155 12.53 -15.42 -6.71
C MET A 155 13.63 -16.49 -6.67
N PRO A 156 13.88 -17.13 -5.52
CA PRO A 156 14.86 -18.21 -5.41
C PRO A 156 14.30 -19.54 -5.99
N PRO A 157 15.16 -20.52 -6.32
CA PRO A 157 14.75 -21.79 -6.94
C PRO A 157 13.62 -22.52 -6.23
N GLU A 158 13.63 -22.55 -4.90
CA GLU A 158 12.60 -23.17 -4.07
C GLU A 158 11.22 -22.51 -4.18
N SER A 159 11.14 -21.28 -4.70
CA SER A 159 9.88 -20.57 -4.95
C SER A 159 9.37 -20.77 -6.39
N TYR A 160 10.29 -20.86 -7.36
CA TYR A 160 9.91 -20.91 -8.77
C TYR A 160 9.88 -22.30 -9.42
N LEU A 161 10.52 -23.31 -8.82
CA LEU A 161 10.49 -24.67 -9.36
C LEU A 161 9.22 -25.39 -8.88
N TYR A 162 8.54 -26.04 -9.81
CA TYR A 162 7.42 -26.94 -9.49
C TYR A 162 7.92 -28.34 -9.15
N GLY A 163 7.15 -29.08 -8.34
CA GLY A 163 7.41 -30.48 -8.01
C GLY A 163 7.09 -31.45 -9.15
N ILE A 164 7.70 -31.25 -10.32
CA ILE A 164 7.58 -32.06 -11.53
C ILE A 164 8.99 -32.48 -12.01
N PRO A 165 9.15 -33.44 -12.96
CA PRO A 165 10.46 -33.83 -13.47
C PRO A 165 11.30 -32.63 -13.91
N TYR A 166 12.53 -32.54 -13.41
CA TYR A 166 13.40 -31.36 -13.57
C TYR A 166 13.74 -31.07 -15.04
N GLU A 167 13.76 -32.10 -15.87
CA GLU A 167 14.03 -32.02 -17.30
C GLU A 167 12.99 -31.15 -18.03
N LEU A 168 11.78 -31.00 -17.49
CA LEU A 168 10.77 -30.10 -18.06
C LEU A 168 11.11 -28.63 -17.82
N TYR A 169 11.76 -28.30 -16.70
CA TYR A 169 12.34 -26.98 -16.49
C TYR A 169 13.49 -26.75 -17.47
N GLU A 170 14.42 -27.70 -17.61
CA GLU A 170 15.57 -27.53 -18.50
C GLU A 170 15.16 -27.37 -19.97
N LYS A 171 14.21 -28.20 -20.43
CA LYS A 171 13.79 -28.26 -21.84
C LYS A 171 12.80 -27.17 -22.22
N TYR A 172 11.78 -26.94 -21.39
CA TYR A 172 10.64 -26.06 -21.72
C TYR A 172 10.57 -24.82 -20.84
N LYS A 173 11.50 -24.65 -19.90
CA LYS A 173 11.52 -23.51 -18.98
C LYS A 173 10.22 -23.37 -18.19
N ILE A 174 9.63 -24.52 -17.80
CA ILE A 174 8.47 -24.57 -16.92
C ILE A 174 8.91 -24.22 -15.49
N ARG A 175 8.55 -23.01 -15.08
CA ARG A 175 8.80 -22.43 -13.76
C ARG A 175 7.75 -21.38 -13.44
N ARG A 176 7.67 -20.96 -12.19
CA ARG A 176 6.96 -19.74 -11.81
C ARG A 176 7.68 -18.53 -12.43
N TYR A 177 6.95 -17.74 -13.20
CA TYR A 177 7.41 -16.45 -13.68
C TYR A 177 6.76 -15.31 -12.92
N GLY A 178 5.46 -15.42 -12.63
CA GLY A 178 4.70 -14.35 -11.99
C GLY A 178 4.39 -13.17 -12.91
N PHE A 179 3.28 -12.47 -12.66
CA PHE A 179 2.84 -11.33 -13.46
C PHE A 179 2.36 -10.18 -12.57
N HIS A 180 1.98 -9.07 -13.20
CA HIS A 180 1.72 -7.80 -12.51
C HIS A 180 2.97 -7.24 -11.78
N GLY A 181 4.17 -7.67 -12.15
CA GLY A 181 5.41 -7.28 -11.49
C GLY A 181 5.65 -5.77 -11.48
N THR A 182 5.31 -5.06 -12.56
CA THR A 182 5.38 -3.59 -12.61
C THR A 182 4.47 -2.94 -11.57
N SER A 183 3.27 -3.48 -11.35
CA SER A 183 2.34 -2.97 -10.33
C SER A 183 2.86 -3.26 -8.93
N HIS A 184 3.25 -4.50 -8.63
CA HIS A 184 3.81 -4.88 -7.33
C HIS A 184 5.07 -4.08 -6.97
N LYS A 185 5.96 -3.88 -7.94
CA LYS A 185 7.15 -3.03 -7.79
C LYS A 185 6.78 -1.59 -7.49
N TYR A 186 5.85 -1.00 -8.23
CA TYR A 186 5.43 0.37 -8.01
C TYR A 186 4.82 0.57 -6.62
N VAL A 187 3.83 -0.25 -6.25
CA VAL A 187 3.10 -0.05 -4.99
C VAL A 187 3.94 -0.35 -3.76
N SER A 188 4.89 -1.28 -3.85
CA SER A 188 5.84 -1.52 -2.75
C SER A 188 6.78 -0.34 -2.55
N GLN A 189 7.29 0.27 -3.62
CA GLN A 189 8.10 1.49 -3.54
C GLN A 189 7.30 2.68 -2.99
N ARG A 190 6.03 2.83 -3.40
CA ARG A 190 5.15 3.86 -2.85
C ARG A 190 4.86 3.63 -1.36
N ALA A 191 4.57 2.41 -0.96
CA ALA A 191 4.36 2.05 0.44
C ALA A 191 5.60 2.34 1.30
N ALA A 192 6.80 2.04 0.80
CA ALA A 192 8.05 2.37 1.50
C ALA A 192 8.18 3.89 1.75
N GLY A 193 7.86 4.70 0.73
CA GLY A 193 7.80 6.16 0.86
C GLY A 193 6.78 6.63 1.90
N MET A 194 5.59 6.03 1.93
CA MET A 194 4.54 6.35 2.91
C MET A 194 4.92 5.94 4.34
N LEU A 195 5.67 4.85 4.49
CA LEU A 195 6.17 4.37 5.78
C LEU A 195 7.42 5.13 6.27
N GLY A 196 7.96 6.07 5.49
CA GLY A 196 9.19 6.79 5.82
C GLY A 196 10.41 5.88 5.96
N LYS A 197 10.38 4.69 5.33
CA LYS A 197 11.42 3.66 5.46
C LYS A 197 11.99 3.30 4.09
N ARG A 198 13.26 2.94 4.08
CA ARG A 198 13.91 2.39 2.88
C ARG A 198 13.32 1.02 2.52
N ILE A 199 13.07 0.77 1.23
CA ILE A 199 12.48 -0.49 0.75
C ILE A 199 13.35 -1.71 1.10
N GLU A 200 14.67 -1.53 1.20
CA GLU A 200 15.61 -2.61 1.59
C GLU A 200 15.48 -3.03 3.06
N LYS A 201 14.69 -2.31 3.88
CA LYS A 201 14.43 -2.61 5.28
C LYS A 201 13.02 -3.15 5.54
N LEU A 202 12.23 -3.38 4.49
CA LEU A 202 10.81 -3.74 4.62
C LEU A 202 10.53 -5.16 4.14
N LYS A 203 9.58 -5.81 4.81
CA LYS A 203 8.89 -7.04 4.42
C LYS A 203 7.43 -6.68 4.10
N LEU A 204 7.06 -6.71 2.83
CA LEU A 204 5.76 -6.27 2.35
C LEU A 204 5.02 -7.40 1.66
N ILE A 205 3.68 -7.39 1.78
CA ILE A 205 2.81 -8.21 0.95
C ILE A 205 1.99 -7.26 0.08
N SER A 206 2.09 -7.39 -1.25
CA SER A 206 1.27 -6.60 -2.17
C SER A 206 0.17 -7.45 -2.79
N CYS A 207 -1.06 -6.97 -2.66
CA CYS A 207 -2.29 -7.59 -3.16
C CYS A 207 -2.81 -6.75 -4.34
N HIS A 208 -2.45 -7.14 -5.56
CA HIS A 208 -3.02 -6.58 -6.78
C HIS A 208 -4.34 -7.30 -7.06
N LEU A 209 -5.46 -6.68 -6.68
CA LEU A 209 -6.78 -7.31 -6.76
C LEU A 209 -7.61 -6.62 -7.85
N GLY A 210 -7.98 -7.38 -8.89
CA GLY A 210 -8.79 -6.92 -10.01
C GLY A 210 -9.35 -8.10 -10.80
N ASN A 211 -9.73 -7.87 -12.07
CA ASN A 211 -10.24 -8.96 -12.91
C ASN A 211 -9.19 -10.08 -13.13
N GLY A 212 -7.91 -9.69 -13.14
CA GLY A 212 -6.79 -10.57 -12.79
C GLY A 212 -6.29 -10.19 -11.40
N SER A 213 -6.05 -11.17 -10.55
CA SER A 213 -5.61 -10.94 -9.18
C SER A 213 -4.34 -11.72 -8.87
N SER A 214 -3.41 -11.10 -8.18
CA SER A 214 -2.17 -11.74 -7.75
C SER A 214 -1.65 -11.12 -6.45
N ILE A 215 -0.99 -11.91 -5.63
CA ILE A 215 -0.33 -11.46 -4.40
C ILE A 215 1.16 -11.72 -4.54
N THR A 216 2.00 -10.86 -3.97
CA THR A 216 3.46 -11.02 -4.00
C THR A 216 4.05 -10.79 -2.61
N ALA A 217 4.93 -11.69 -2.18
CA ALA A 217 5.81 -11.50 -1.03
C ALA A 217 7.05 -10.72 -1.46
N ILE A 218 7.32 -9.59 -0.80
CA ILE A 218 8.41 -8.69 -1.13
C ILE A 218 9.31 -8.55 0.09
N LYS A 219 10.55 -9.04 -0.02
CA LYS A 219 11.55 -8.98 1.05
C LYS A 219 12.69 -8.08 0.61
N TYR A 220 12.91 -6.99 1.35
CA TYR A 220 14.01 -6.05 1.10
C TYR A 220 14.04 -5.51 -0.33
N GLY A 221 12.85 -5.18 -0.86
CA GLY A 221 12.66 -4.65 -2.21
C GLY A 221 12.73 -5.65 -3.36
N LYS A 222 12.85 -6.95 -3.06
CA LYS A 222 12.87 -8.03 -4.05
C LYS A 222 11.62 -8.90 -3.91
N SER A 223 11.04 -9.31 -5.04
CA SER A 223 10.01 -10.35 -5.02
C SER A 223 10.65 -11.69 -4.66
N VAL A 224 10.13 -12.33 -3.63
CA VAL A 224 10.62 -13.64 -3.16
C VAL A 224 9.61 -14.76 -3.34
N GLU A 225 8.34 -14.43 -3.57
CA GLU A 225 7.26 -15.35 -3.94
C GLU A 225 6.11 -14.56 -4.60
N THR A 226 5.33 -15.19 -5.48
CA THR A 226 4.15 -14.58 -6.10
C THR A 226 3.10 -15.63 -6.49
N SER A 227 1.82 -15.27 -6.40
CA SER A 227 0.74 -16.26 -6.51
C SER A 227 0.58 -16.80 -7.93
N MET A 228 0.83 -15.96 -8.94
CA MET A 228 0.78 -16.39 -10.33
C MET A 228 2.00 -17.21 -10.71
N GLY A 229 1.77 -18.12 -11.65
CA GLY A 229 2.65 -19.23 -11.97
C GLY A 229 3.49 -19.05 -13.21
N PHE A 230 3.63 -20.18 -13.91
CA PHE A 230 4.03 -20.26 -15.32
C PHE A 230 3.11 -19.43 -16.21
N THR A 231 1.81 -19.41 -15.89
CA THR A 231 0.80 -18.60 -16.58
C THR A 231 0.02 -17.73 -15.58
N PRO A 232 -0.72 -16.71 -16.05
CA PRO A 232 -1.57 -15.89 -15.20
C PRO A 232 -2.82 -16.61 -14.65
N LEU A 233 -2.91 -17.94 -14.76
CA LEU A 233 -4.03 -18.75 -14.28
C LEU A 233 -3.88 -19.17 -12.82
N GLU A 234 -2.66 -19.52 -12.40
CA GLU A 234 -2.35 -19.98 -11.04
C GLU A 234 -2.56 -18.86 -10.01
N GLY A 235 -2.85 -19.25 -8.77
CA GLY A 235 -2.95 -18.38 -7.63
C GLY A 235 -4.38 -18.13 -7.22
N LEU A 236 -4.71 -16.86 -7.06
CA LEU A 236 -6.03 -16.45 -6.62
C LEU A 236 -7.12 -16.85 -7.62
N MET A 237 -8.30 -17.21 -7.12
CA MET A 237 -9.52 -17.13 -7.90
C MET A 237 -9.70 -15.70 -8.45
N MET A 238 -10.09 -15.54 -9.72
CA MET A 238 -10.19 -14.21 -10.37
C MET A 238 -11.57 -14.02 -11.02
N GLY A 239 -11.71 -13.04 -11.92
CA GLY A 239 -12.96 -12.77 -12.64
C GLY A 239 -13.53 -14.00 -13.34
N THR A 240 -12.74 -14.58 -14.25
CA THR A 240 -13.11 -15.74 -15.07
C THR A 240 -12.10 -16.90 -14.97
N ARG A 241 -10.98 -16.67 -14.28
CA ARG A 241 -9.90 -17.64 -14.12
C ARG A 241 -10.08 -18.44 -12.83
N SER A 242 -9.82 -19.73 -12.91
CA SER A 242 -9.99 -20.65 -11.78
C SER A 242 -9.15 -20.31 -10.56
N GLY A 243 -7.92 -19.81 -10.76
CA GLY A 243 -6.91 -19.86 -9.70
C GLY A 243 -6.43 -21.28 -9.48
N ASP A 244 -5.94 -21.55 -8.27
CA ASP A 244 -5.48 -22.87 -7.85
C ASP A 244 -6.59 -23.92 -7.82
N LEU A 245 -6.29 -25.11 -8.34
CA LEU A 245 -7.12 -26.30 -8.23
C LEU A 245 -6.26 -27.56 -8.21
N ASP A 246 -6.82 -28.67 -7.72
CA ASP A 246 -6.19 -29.99 -7.83
C ASP A 246 -5.99 -30.35 -9.32
N PRO A 247 -4.74 -30.56 -9.80
CA PRO A 247 -4.47 -30.90 -11.19
C PRO A 247 -5.28 -32.11 -11.71
N SER A 248 -5.66 -33.03 -10.83
CA SER A 248 -6.48 -34.22 -11.17
C SER A 248 -7.88 -33.86 -11.65
N ILE A 249 -8.43 -32.71 -11.22
CA ILE A 249 -9.73 -32.21 -11.68
C ILE A 249 -9.68 -31.92 -13.19
N VAL A 250 -8.56 -31.41 -13.70
CA VAL A 250 -8.39 -31.10 -15.12
C VAL A 250 -8.54 -32.38 -15.96
N SER A 251 -7.77 -33.41 -15.64
CA SER A 251 -7.83 -34.69 -16.35
C SER A 251 -9.18 -35.39 -16.18
N PHE A 252 -9.80 -35.27 -15.00
CA PHE A 252 -11.13 -35.82 -14.75
C PHE A 252 -12.19 -35.19 -15.66
N ILE A 253 -12.25 -33.86 -15.74
CA ILE A 253 -13.22 -33.13 -16.57
C ILE A 253 -12.97 -33.41 -18.05
N MET A 254 -11.71 -33.36 -18.51
CA MET A 254 -11.36 -33.70 -19.89
C MET A 254 -11.88 -35.09 -20.28
N ASN A 255 -11.70 -36.08 -19.41
CA ASN A 255 -12.14 -37.45 -19.67
C ASN A 255 -13.67 -37.60 -19.66
N LYS A 256 -14.38 -36.84 -18.83
CA LYS A 256 -15.85 -36.87 -18.70
C LYS A 256 -16.54 -36.13 -19.84
N GLU A 257 -16.11 -34.90 -20.10
CA GLU A 257 -16.68 -34.01 -21.12
C GLU A 257 -16.08 -34.24 -22.52
N LYS A 258 -15.06 -35.10 -22.63
CA LYS A 258 -14.31 -35.37 -23.87
C LYS A 258 -13.69 -34.11 -24.46
N TRP A 259 -13.21 -33.22 -23.59
CA TRP A 259 -12.58 -31.96 -23.99
C TRP A 259 -11.12 -32.15 -24.41
N SER A 260 -10.72 -31.40 -25.43
CA SER A 260 -9.33 -31.21 -25.80
C SER A 260 -8.58 -30.34 -24.78
N GLY A 261 -7.24 -30.29 -24.90
CA GLY A 261 -6.40 -29.37 -24.13
C GLY A 261 -6.84 -27.90 -24.29
N ASP A 262 -7.16 -27.49 -25.51
CA ASP A 262 -7.62 -26.12 -25.79
C ASP A 262 -8.98 -25.82 -25.16
N GLN A 263 -9.91 -26.78 -25.19
CA GLN A 263 -11.24 -26.61 -24.60
C GLN A 263 -11.18 -26.49 -23.08
N VAL A 264 -10.34 -27.30 -22.41
CA VAL A 264 -10.17 -27.17 -20.96
C VAL A 264 -9.40 -25.90 -20.59
N ASN A 265 -8.42 -25.48 -21.40
CA ASN A 265 -7.71 -24.22 -21.19
C ASN A 265 -8.65 -23.00 -21.33
N ASP A 266 -9.53 -23.00 -22.33
CA ASP A 266 -10.57 -21.97 -22.49
C ASP A 266 -11.54 -21.97 -21.30
N PHE A 267 -11.99 -23.15 -20.87
CA PHE A 267 -12.83 -23.30 -19.69
C PHE A 267 -12.19 -22.68 -18.44
N LEU A 268 -10.95 -23.06 -18.12
CA LEU A 268 -10.22 -22.59 -16.94
C LEU A 268 -9.97 -21.07 -16.96
N ASN A 269 -9.80 -20.47 -18.14
CA ASN A 269 -9.50 -19.05 -18.28
C ASN A 269 -10.73 -18.14 -18.42
N LYS A 270 -11.82 -18.63 -19.01
CA LYS A 270 -12.97 -17.79 -19.41
C LYS A 270 -14.28 -18.14 -18.72
N ARG A 271 -14.41 -19.32 -18.12
CA ARG A 271 -15.68 -19.84 -17.59
C ARG A 271 -15.64 -20.20 -16.10
N CYS A 272 -14.50 -20.02 -15.44
CA CYS A 272 -14.30 -20.29 -14.02
C CYS A 272 -14.34 -18.99 -13.21
N GLY A 273 -13.59 -18.92 -12.11
CA GLY A 273 -13.51 -17.73 -11.27
C GLY A 273 -14.82 -17.39 -10.57
N VAL A 274 -14.93 -16.13 -10.14
CA VAL A 274 -16.17 -15.61 -9.55
C VAL A 274 -17.34 -15.67 -10.53
N LEU A 275 -17.10 -15.60 -11.84
CA LEU A 275 -18.13 -15.81 -12.87
C LEU A 275 -18.72 -17.22 -12.79
N GLY A 276 -17.87 -18.24 -12.84
CA GLY A 276 -18.31 -19.64 -12.80
C GLY A 276 -19.00 -19.97 -11.47
N LEU A 277 -18.46 -19.48 -10.36
CA LEU A 277 -18.97 -19.77 -9.02
C LEU A 277 -20.30 -19.04 -8.74
N SER A 278 -20.39 -17.75 -9.07
CA SER A 278 -21.62 -16.96 -8.86
C SER A 278 -22.71 -17.27 -9.89
N GLY A 279 -22.34 -17.49 -11.14
CA GLY A 279 -23.25 -17.51 -12.28
C GLY A 279 -23.84 -16.14 -12.63
N VAL A 280 -23.24 -15.05 -12.14
CA VAL A 280 -23.74 -13.67 -12.32
C VAL A 280 -22.89 -12.88 -13.30
N SER A 281 -21.65 -12.55 -12.92
CA SER A 281 -20.75 -11.67 -13.67
C SER A 281 -19.30 -12.02 -13.31
N SER A 282 -18.34 -11.55 -14.11
CA SER A 282 -16.92 -11.54 -13.72
C SER A 282 -16.54 -10.25 -12.97
N ASP A 283 -17.44 -9.26 -12.91
CA ASP A 283 -17.21 -7.98 -12.24
C ASP A 283 -17.65 -8.03 -10.78
N PHE A 284 -16.71 -7.75 -9.88
CA PHE A 284 -16.96 -7.78 -8.43
C PHE A 284 -18.01 -6.78 -7.96
N ARG A 285 -18.25 -5.69 -8.68
CA ARG A 285 -19.30 -4.70 -8.36
C ARG A 285 -20.69 -5.30 -8.56
N ASP A 286 -20.86 -6.04 -9.67
CA ASP A 286 -22.11 -6.75 -9.95
C ASP A 286 -22.35 -7.85 -8.93
N LEU A 287 -21.30 -8.57 -8.52
CA LEU A 287 -21.40 -9.57 -7.46
C LEU A 287 -21.81 -8.98 -6.11
N GLN A 288 -21.22 -7.85 -5.72
CA GLN A 288 -21.57 -7.17 -4.46
C GLN A 288 -23.03 -6.75 -4.45
N LYS A 289 -23.48 -6.11 -5.54
CA LYS A 289 -24.88 -5.75 -5.70
C LYS A 289 -25.81 -6.97 -5.63
N ALA A 290 -25.48 -8.04 -6.35
CA ALA A 290 -26.28 -9.26 -6.32
C ALA A 290 -26.31 -9.91 -4.93
N ALA A 291 -25.19 -9.89 -4.19
CA ALA A 291 -25.13 -10.39 -2.83
C ALA A 291 -25.98 -9.56 -1.86
N GLU A 292 -25.95 -8.23 -1.98
CA GLU A 292 -26.82 -7.31 -1.23
C GLU A 292 -28.31 -7.53 -1.53
N GLU A 293 -28.63 -7.90 -2.78
CA GLU A 293 -29.98 -8.30 -3.21
C GLU A 293 -30.36 -9.74 -2.80
N GLY A 294 -29.49 -10.45 -2.05
CA GLY A 294 -29.76 -11.77 -1.48
C GLY A 294 -29.30 -12.96 -2.34
N ASN A 295 -28.49 -12.76 -3.38
CA ASN A 295 -27.95 -13.85 -4.19
C ASN A 295 -26.85 -14.63 -3.41
N VAL A 296 -27.23 -15.82 -2.94
CA VAL A 296 -26.36 -16.70 -2.15
C VAL A 296 -25.08 -17.11 -2.89
N ARG A 297 -25.16 -17.35 -4.21
CA ARG A 297 -23.97 -17.74 -5.00
C ARG A 297 -23.02 -16.58 -5.24
N ALA A 298 -23.54 -15.35 -5.35
CA ALA A 298 -22.71 -14.15 -5.43
C ALA A 298 -21.95 -13.94 -4.11
N GLN A 299 -22.64 -14.04 -2.96
CA GLN A 299 -21.99 -13.97 -1.65
C GLN A 299 -20.94 -15.08 -1.49
N LEU A 300 -21.28 -16.33 -1.82
CA LEU A 300 -20.33 -17.45 -1.77
C LEU A 300 -19.08 -17.21 -2.62
N ALA A 301 -19.24 -16.64 -3.82
CA ALA A 301 -18.10 -16.32 -4.67
C ALA A 301 -17.20 -15.23 -4.07
N LEU A 302 -17.77 -14.22 -3.42
CA LEU A 302 -17.01 -13.21 -2.67
C LEU A 302 -16.30 -13.83 -1.47
N ASP A 303 -16.96 -14.70 -0.71
CA ASP A 303 -16.40 -15.37 0.46
C ASP A 303 -15.22 -16.27 0.10
N VAL A 304 -15.34 -17.06 -0.98
CA VAL A 304 -14.25 -17.90 -1.49
C VAL A 304 -13.08 -17.04 -1.94
N PHE A 305 -13.34 -15.92 -2.62
CA PHE A 305 -12.27 -15.00 -3.02
C PHE A 305 -11.53 -14.41 -1.81
N VAL A 306 -12.26 -13.92 -0.81
CA VAL A 306 -11.70 -13.38 0.44
C VAL A 306 -10.89 -14.45 1.17
N HIS A 307 -11.42 -15.67 1.28
CA HIS A 307 -10.73 -16.80 1.91
C HIS A 307 -9.40 -17.10 1.21
N ASP A 308 -9.39 -17.12 -0.12
CA ASP A 308 -8.19 -17.42 -0.90
C ASP A 308 -7.11 -16.33 -0.73
N VAL A 309 -7.51 -15.05 -0.76
CA VAL A 309 -6.61 -13.93 -0.46
C VAL A 309 -6.01 -14.04 0.94
N LYS A 310 -6.82 -14.37 1.96
CA LYS A 310 -6.35 -14.59 3.34
C LYS A 310 -5.32 -15.70 3.43
N LYS A 311 -5.57 -16.84 2.79
CA LYS A 311 -4.66 -17.99 2.75
C LYS A 311 -3.29 -17.59 2.21
N TYR A 312 -3.26 -16.82 1.11
CA TYR A 312 -2.03 -16.30 0.52
C TYR A 312 -1.31 -15.29 1.42
N ILE A 313 -2.04 -14.36 2.05
CA ILE A 313 -1.44 -13.43 3.01
C ILE A 313 -0.79 -14.19 4.17
N GLY A 314 -1.46 -15.19 4.74
CA GLY A 314 -0.92 -16.02 5.82
C GLY A 314 0.31 -16.81 5.39
N ALA A 315 0.26 -17.45 4.22
CA ALA A 315 1.40 -18.18 3.67
C ALA A 315 2.62 -17.27 3.46
N TYR A 316 2.40 -16.07 2.90
CA TYR A 316 3.50 -15.14 2.61
C TYR A 316 4.01 -14.44 3.86
N ALA A 317 3.17 -14.21 4.86
CA ALA A 317 3.62 -13.74 6.17
C ALA A 317 4.59 -14.75 6.82
N ALA A 318 4.30 -16.05 6.68
CA ALA A 318 5.19 -17.11 7.14
C ALA A 318 6.51 -17.15 6.34
N LEU A 319 6.46 -17.04 5.00
CA LEU A 319 7.68 -17.00 4.16
C LEU A 319 8.56 -15.78 4.43
N LEU A 320 7.96 -14.64 4.77
CA LEU A 320 8.67 -13.41 5.09
C LEU A 320 9.25 -13.41 6.52
N ASP A 321 8.75 -14.28 7.41
CA ASP A 321 9.02 -14.26 8.85
C ASP A 321 8.60 -12.91 9.47
N GLY A 322 7.32 -12.56 9.29
CA GLY A 322 6.74 -11.28 9.68
C GLY A 322 6.51 -10.31 8.51
N VAL A 323 5.66 -9.31 8.73
CA VAL A 323 5.19 -8.38 7.71
C VAL A 323 5.15 -6.97 8.28
N ASP A 324 5.79 -6.02 7.61
CA ASP A 324 5.76 -4.58 7.94
C ASP A 324 4.56 -3.86 7.34
N GLY A 325 3.98 -4.38 6.25
CA GLY A 325 2.81 -3.79 5.60
C GLY A 325 2.15 -4.70 4.56
N ILE A 326 0.82 -4.61 4.49
CA ILE A 326 -0.01 -5.25 3.46
C ILE A 326 -0.59 -4.15 2.58
N ILE A 327 -0.42 -4.26 1.27
CA ILE A 327 -0.77 -3.22 0.29
C ILE A 327 -1.90 -3.74 -0.57
N PHE A 328 -3.03 -3.04 -0.63
CA PHE A 328 -4.10 -3.33 -1.57
C PHE A 328 -4.06 -2.35 -2.74
N THR A 329 -4.06 -2.86 -3.97
CA THR A 329 -4.03 -2.05 -5.20
C THR A 329 -4.91 -2.68 -6.29
N ALA A 330 -4.96 -2.03 -7.45
CA ALA A 330 -5.77 -2.36 -8.61
C ALA A 330 -7.27 -2.16 -8.37
N GLY A 331 -8.07 -2.44 -9.40
CA GLY A 331 -9.47 -2.02 -9.46
C GLY A 331 -10.31 -2.46 -8.25
N LEU A 332 -10.17 -3.71 -7.79
CA LEU A 332 -10.89 -4.19 -6.62
C LEU A 332 -10.22 -3.75 -5.32
N GLY A 333 -8.89 -3.88 -5.24
CA GLY A 333 -8.13 -3.59 -4.03
C GLY A 333 -8.20 -2.12 -3.61
N GLU A 334 -8.32 -1.18 -4.56
CA GLU A 334 -8.45 0.26 -4.30
C GLU A 334 -9.89 0.66 -3.94
N ASN A 335 -10.87 0.09 -4.64
CA ASN A 335 -12.25 0.62 -4.61
C ASN A 335 -13.21 -0.16 -3.71
N SER A 336 -12.84 -1.35 -3.20
CA SER A 336 -13.73 -2.14 -2.34
C SER A 336 -13.25 -2.17 -0.87
N PRO A 337 -13.73 -1.24 -0.03
CA PRO A 337 -13.43 -1.27 1.40
C PRO A 337 -14.02 -2.52 2.08
N LEU A 338 -15.17 -3.01 1.61
CA LEU A 338 -15.79 -4.23 2.12
C LEU A 338 -14.85 -5.43 1.99
N ILE A 339 -14.31 -5.67 0.79
CA ILE A 339 -13.40 -6.80 0.54
C ILE A 339 -12.12 -6.67 1.35
N ARG A 340 -11.53 -5.47 1.44
CA ARG A 340 -10.36 -5.23 2.31
C ARG A 340 -10.66 -5.54 3.78
N SER A 341 -11.80 -5.06 4.30
CA SER A 341 -12.25 -5.36 5.67
C SER A 341 -12.37 -6.86 5.87
N SER A 342 -13.11 -7.55 4.99
CA SER A 342 -13.32 -8.98 5.09
C SER A 342 -12.02 -9.76 5.03
N ILE A 343 -11.03 -9.34 4.23
CA ILE A 343 -9.68 -9.94 4.20
C ILE A 343 -8.93 -9.70 5.52
N CYS A 344 -8.98 -8.50 6.09
CA CYS A 344 -8.22 -8.14 7.28
C CYS A 344 -8.87 -8.60 8.60
N GLU A 345 -10.16 -8.94 8.60
CA GLU A 345 -10.95 -9.32 9.78
C GLU A 345 -10.36 -10.48 10.62
N THR A 346 -9.48 -11.31 10.05
CA THR A 346 -8.92 -12.50 10.74
C THR A 346 -7.45 -12.37 11.14
N LEU A 347 -6.85 -11.18 11.05
CA LEU A 347 -5.43 -10.97 11.39
C LEU A 347 -5.14 -10.82 12.90
N GLY A 348 -6.11 -11.14 13.76
CA GLY A 348 -5.97 -11.05 15.23
C GLY A 348 -5.98 -9.63 15.78
N TYR A 349 -6.28 -8.62 14.94
CA TYR A 349 -6.45 -7.25 15.40
C TYR A 349 -7.71 -7.13 16.25
N LEU A 350 -7.62 -6.33 17.30
CA LEU A 350 -8.72 -6.10 18.23
C LEU A 350 -9.48 -4.80 17.92
N GLY A 351 -8.94 -3.95 17.05
CA GLY A 351 -9.51 -2.65 16.75
C GLY A 351 -8.73 -1.80 15.76
N VAL A 352 -9.22 -0.57 15.56
CA VAL A 352 -8.62 0.45 14.68
C VAL A 352 -8.39 1.74 15.48
N ASN A 353 -7.19 2.33 15.37
CA ASN A 353 -6.92 3.67 15.87
C ASN A 353 -6.84 4.67 14.70
N ILE A 354 -7.68 5.69 14.72
CA ILE A 354 -7.74 6.73 13.68
C ILE A 354 -6.92 7.93 14.15
N ASP A 355 -5.94 8.32 13.35
CA ASP A 355 -5.05 9.44 13.64
C ASP A 355 -5.02 10.38 12.42
N PHE A 356 -5.93 11.35 12.42
CA PHE A 356 -6.04 12.34 11.35
C PHE A 356 -5.55 13.69 11.86
N GLU A 357 -4.31 14.04 11.54
CA GLU A 357 -3.77 15.35 11.85
C GLU A 357 -4.04 16.36 10.73
N ASN A 358 -4.05 17.65 11.10
CA ASN A 358 -4.15 18.76 10.17
C ASN A 358 -5.42 18.76 9.28
N VAL A 359 -6.52 18.20 9.81
CA VAL A 359 -7.83 18.23 9.16
C VAL A 359 -8.34 19.67 9.13
N LEU A 360 -8.86 20.11 7.98
CA LEU A 360 -9.39 21.45 7.81
C LEU A 360 -10.54 21.69 8.81
N PRO A 361 -10.64 22.88 9.43
CA PRO A 361 -11.72 23.18 10.37
C PRO A 361 -13.13 22.91 9.81
N ASP A 362 -13.33 23.21 8.52
CA ASP A 362 -14.60 22.99 7.81
C ASP A 362 -15.00 21.51 7.68
N ASP A 363 -14.03 20.59 7.82
CA ASP A 363 -14.26 19.14 7.75
C ASP A 363 -14.53 18.51 9.12
N ARG A 364 -14.62 19.29 10.20
CA ARG A 364 -14.89 18.78 11.55
C ARG A 364 -16.12 17.86 11.61
N GLU A 365 -17.24 18.27 11.04
CA GLU A 365 -18.46 17.46 11.06
C GLU A 365 -18.37 16.24 10.13
N ASN A 366 -17.63 16.35 9.02
CA ASN A 366 -17.34 15.21 8.16
C ASN A 366 -16.49 14.18 8.89
N TYR A 367 -15.52 14.63 9.69
CA TYR A 367 -14.69 13.75 10.51
C TYR A 367 -15.52 13.05 11.59
N ASN A 368 -16.35 13.80 12.33
CA ASN A 368 -17.29 13.23 13.30
C ASN A 368 -18.20 12.18 12.65
N ARG A 369 -18.77 12.48 11.48
CA ARG A 369 -19.64 11.56 10.74
C ARG A 369 -18.90 10.30 10.28
N PHE A 370 -17.66 10.45 9.84
CA PHE A 370 -16.79 9.33 9.49
C PHE A 370 -16.57 8.41 10.70
N LEU A 371 -16.34 8.97 11.90
CA LEU A 371 -16.18 8.18 13.11
C LEU A 371 -17.46 7.42 13.47
N GLU A 372 -18.63 8.03 13.37
CA GLU A 372 -19.92 7.37 13.65
C GLU A 372 -20.12 6.16 12.73
N LEU A 373 -19.93 6.34 11.43
CA LEU A 373 -20.04 5.26 10.44
C LEU A 373 -19.01 4.16 10.68
N THR A 374 -17.79 4.53 11.06
CA THR A 374 -16.71 3.59 11.34
C THR A 374 -17.01 2.74 12.57
N VAL A 375 -17.42 3.38 13.67
CA VAL A 375 -17.82 2.69 14.91
C VAL A 375 -18.99 1.76 14.66
N GLU A 376 -20.06 2.24 14.00
CA GLU A 376 -21.22 1.42 13.67
C GLU A 376 -20.82 0.17 12.87
N ARG A 377 -19.89 0.30 11.93
CA ARG A 377 -19.44 -0.81 11.08
C ARG A 377 -18.53 -1.79 11.82
N LEU A 378 -17.59 -1.29 12.62
CA LEU A 378 -16.56 -2.09 13.27
C LEU A 378 -17.06 -2.79 14.54
N HIS A 379 -17.98 -2.18 15.28
CA HIS A 379 -18.62 -2.81 16.44
C HIS A 379 -19.40 -4.07 16.06
N ARG A 380 -20.01 -4.12 14.86
CA ARG A 380 -20.67 -5.34 14.34
C ARG A 380 -19.69 -6.52 14.17
N GLY A 381 -18.40 -6.22 14.00
CA GLY A 381 -17.32 -7.21 13.93
C GLY A 381 -16.59 -7.43 15.26
N ASN A 382 -17.09 -6.88 16.37
CA ASN A 382 -16.47 -6.94 17.70
C ASN A 382 -15.05 -6.31 17.76
N PHE A 383 -14.78 -5.31 16.91
CA PHE A 383 -13.57 -4.51 16.95
C PHE A 383 -13.79 -3.23 17.76
N PHE A 384 -12.82 -2.81 18.55
CA PHE A 384 -12.83 -1.47 19.14
C PHE A 384 -12.35 -0.42 18.12
N VAL A 385 -12.77 0.83 18.32
CA VAL A 385 -12.32 1.99 17.57
C VAL A 385 -11.78 3.01 18.55
N SER A 386 -10.62 3.58 18.25
CA SER A 386 -10.02 4.68 19.01
C SER A 386 -9.59 5.81 18.10
N THR A 387 -9.35 6.99 18.68
CA THR A 387 -8.76 8.13 17.94
C THR A 387 -7.54 8.67 18.67
N ALA A 388 -6.52 9.09 17.92
CA ALA A 388 -5.43 9.91 18.43
C ALA A 388 -5.77 11.39 18.24
N LEU A 389 -5.61 12.19 19.29
CA LEU A 389 -6.02 13.59 19.29
C LEU A 389 -4.91 14.51 19.77
N ALA A 390 -4.71 15.61 19.05
CA ALA A 390 -3.80 16.67 19.42
C ALA A 390 -4.11 17.21 20.83
N PRO A 391 -3.09 17.66 21.60
CA PRO A 391 -3.25 18.09 22.98
C PRO A 391 -3.97 19.45 23.08
N LYS A 392 -5.29 19.43 23.29
CA LYS A 392 -6.11 20.64 23.48
C LYS A 392 -6.15 21.05 24.95
N THR A 393 -5.96 22.32 25.23
CA THR A 393 -6.12 22.90 26.58
C THR A 393 -7.45 23.63 26.75
N GLY A 394 -8.31 23.62 25.73
CA GLY A 394 -9.64 24.25 25.78
C GLY A 394 -10.43 24.10 24.47
N PRO A 395 -11.73 24.46 24.47
CA PRO A 395 -12.63 24.22 23.34
C PRO A 395 -12.35 25.10 22.11
N GLY A 396 -11.82 26.31 22.31
CA GLY A 396 -11.57 27.28 21.24
C GLY A 396 -10.12 27.34 20.72
N GLN A 397 -9.29 26.35 21.05
CA GLN A 397 -7.89 26.35 20.64
C GLN A 397 -7.76 26.33 19.11
N GLN A 398 -7.16 27.39 18.58
CA GLN A 398 -6.99 27.64 17.14
C GLN A 398 -5.76 26.92 16.59
N GLY A 399 -5.79 26.62 15.29
CA GLY A 399 -4.69 26.01 14.55
C GLY A 399 -5.14 24.72 13.88
N LEU A 400 -4.58 24.49 12.69
CA LEU A 400 -4.91 23.36 11.82
C LEU A 400 -4.82 21.99 12.53
N LEU A 401 -3.96 21.87 13.54
CA LEU A 401 -3.81 20.65 14.34
C LEU A 401 -4.96 20.39 15.34
N TYR A 402 -5.73 21.42 15.73
CA TYR A 402 -6.65 21.36 16.89
C TYR A 402 -8.13 21.54 16.54
N GLU A 403 -8.43 22.30 15.50
CA GLU A 403 -9.79 22.80 15.25
C GLU A 403 -10.78 21.69 14.87
N ALA A 404 -10.34 20.75 14.04
CA ALA A 404 -11.15 19.59 13.66
C ALA A 404 -11.21 18.50 14.74
N HIS A 405 -10.36 18.54 15.77
CA HIS A 405 -10.39 17.58 16.88
C HIS A 405 -11.48 17.93 17.89
N ASP A 406 -12.66 17.36 17.66
CA ASP A 406 -13.83 17.50 18.51
C ASP A 406 -13.80 16.51 19.68
N TYR A 407 -13.19 16.92 20.79
CA TYR A 407 -13.03 16.07 21.97
C TYR A 407 -14.36 15.47 22.45
N GLU A 408 -15.43 16.27 22.50
CA GLU A 408 -16.74 15.83 22.98
C GLU A 408 -17.35 14.78 22.04
N ALA A 409 -17.36 15.05 20.73
CA ALA A 409 -17.87 14.10 19.75
C ALA A 409 -17.06 12.80 19.76
N HIS A 410 -15.73 12.88 19.74
CA HIS A 410 -14.87 11.70 19.77
C HIS A 410 -15.08 10.88 21.04
N GLY A 411 -15.11 11.51 22.21
CA GLY A 411 -15.36 10.85 23.49
C GLY A 411 -16.72 10.13 23.55
N ARG A 412 -17.73 10.68 22.88
CA ARG A 412 -19.05 10.05 22.71
C ARG A 412 -18.99 8.86 21.73
N ILE A 413 -18.35 9.03 20.58
CA ILE A 413 -18.41 8.11 19.45
C ILE A 413 -17.51 6.89 19.64
N VAL A 414 -16.21 7.08 19.93
CA VAL A 414 -15.22 5.99 19.93
C VAL A 414 -15.09 5.30 21.28
N ASP A 415 -14.49 4.11 21.32
CA ASP A 415 -14.33 3.33 22.56
C ASP A 415 -13.35 3.99 23.54
N PHE A 416 -12.28 4.60 23.02
CA PHE A 416 -11.36 5.43 23.79
C PHE A 416 -10.59 6.40 22.89
N VAL A 417 -10.01 7.43 23.51
CA VAL A 417 -9.15 8.42 22.86
C VAL A 417 -7.73 8.31 23.40
N VAL A 418 -6.76 8.63 22.56
CA VAL A 418 -5.35 8.76 22.89
C VAL A 418 -4.94 10.21 22.70
N LEU A 419 -4.69 10.92 23.79
CA LEU A 419 -4.23 12.30 23.74
C LEU A 419 -2.73 12.32 23.46
N MET A 420 -2.31 12.97 22.38
CA MET A 420 -0.93 13.08 21.92
C MET A 420 -0.16 14.11 22.76
N THR A 421 -0.03 13.86 24.06
CA THR A 421 0.60 14.76 25.01
C THR A 421 2.12 14.55 25.07
N TYR A 422 2.76 14.68 23.91
CA TYR A 422 4.21 14.63 23.73
C TYR A 422 4.64 15.66 22.67
N GLU A 423 5.94 15.72 22.36
CA GLU A 423 6.51 16.59 21.32
C GLU A 423 6.44 18.11 21.61
N TRP A 424 6.31 18.54 22.87
CA TRP A 424 6.58 19.94 23.22
C TRP A 424 8.04 20.29 22.99
N GLY A 425 8.95 19.43 23.45
CA GLY A 425 10.37 19.44 23.07
C GLY A 425 10.59 18.90 21.67
N TYR A 426 9.99 19.52 20.65
CA TYR A 426 10.09 19.15 19.24
C TYR A 426 11.53 19.23 18.72
N ARG A 427 11.93 18.31 17.82
CA ARG A 427 13.33 18.12 17.39
C ARG A 427 13.95 19.33 16.71
N LEU A 428 13.13 20.16 16.05
CA LEU A 428 13.56 21.41 15.39
C LEU A 428 13.25 22.65 16.24
N GLY A 429 12.68 22.43 17.43
CA GLY A 429 12.38 23.46 18.41
C GLY A 429 13.53 23.62 19.41
N PRO A 430 13.50 24.67 20.23
CA PRO A 430 14.48 24.86 21.28
C PRO A 430 14.39 23.74 22.34
N PRO A 431 15.51 23.43 23.03
CA PRO A 431 15.54 22.40 24.06
C PRO A 431 14.56 22.68 25.20
N GLN A 432 13.75 21.66 25.51
CA GLN A 432 12.80 21.60 26.62
C GLN A 432 12.34 20.15 26.82
N ALA A 433 11.64 19.88 27.91
CA ALA A 433 11.01 18.58 28.16
C ALA A 433 10.12 18.14 26.98
N ILE A 434 10.19 16.86 26.60
CA ILE A 434 9.45 16.35 25.44
C ILE A 434 7.96 16.11 25.79
N SER A 435 7.68 15.54 26.98
CA SER A 435 6.31 15.39 27.53
C SER A 435 6.20 15.95 28.95
N PRO A 436 6.23 17.28 29.12
CA PRO A 436 6.16 17.97 30.41
C PRO A 436 4.82 17.71 31.14
N LEU A 437 4.87 17.21 32.38
CA LEU A 437 3.68 16.83 33.15
C LEU A 437 2.74 18.00 33.43
N ASN A 438 3.26 19.19 33.69
CA ASN A 438 2.43 20.39 33.85
C ASN A 438 1.61 20.72 32.60
N ARG A 439 2.12 20.45 31.39
CA ARG A 439 1.37 20.65 30.13
C ARG A 439 0.39 19.50 29.88
N ILE A 440 0.79 18.26 30.20
CA ILE A 440 -0.12 17.11 30.21
C ILE A 440 -1.34 17.42 31.09
N LYS A 441 -1.13 17.91 32.32
CA LYS A 441 -2.22 18.26 33.23
C LYS A 441 -3.16 19.33 32.66
N GLN A 442 -2.64 20.37 32.00
CA GLN A 442 -3.49 21.36 31.32
C GLN A 442 -4.41 20.76 30.25
N VAL A 443 -3.91 19.76 29.52
CA VAL A 443 -4.71 19.03 28.52
C VAL A 443 -5.75 18.15 29.21
N LEU A 444 -5.35 17.42 30.26
CA LEU A 444 -6.25 16.56 31.03
C LEU A 444 -7.36 17.35 31.73
N ASP A 445 -7.04 18.52 32.29
CA ASP A 445 -7.99 19.42 32.96
C ASP A 445 -9.15 19.80 32.02
N TYR A 446 -8.86 20.03 30.74
CA TYR A 446 -9.90 20.21 29.73
C TYR A 446 -10.53 18.87 29.32
N ALA A 447 -9.73 17.86 28.97
CA ALA A 447 -10.23 16.61 28.39
C ALA A 447 -11.28 15.92 29.29
N VAL A 448 -11.05 15.87 30.60
CA VAL A 448 -12.00 15.22 31.55
C VAL A 448 -13.33 15.95 31.70
N THR A 449 -13.46 17.19 31.21
CA THR A 449 -14.73 17.93 31.21
C THR A 449 -15.64 17.55 30.06
N VAL A 450 -15.09 16.99 28.99
CA VAL A 450 -15.79 16.73 27.71
C VAL A 450 -15.68 15.28 27.26
N ILE A 451 -14.76 14.49 27.83
CA ILE A 451 -14.57 13.07 27.54
C ILE A 451 -14.71 12.26 28.84
N PRO A 452 -15.45 11.13 28.84
CA PRO A 452 -15.49 10.24 29.99
C PRO A 452 -14.09 9.75 30.38
N ARG A 453 -13.73 9.88 31.66
CA ARG A 453 -12.37 9.59 32.19
C ARG A 453 -11.86 8.19 31.81
N GLN A 454 -12.72 7.20 31.90
CA GLN A 454 -12.47 5.79 31.55
C GLN A 454 -12.27 5.53 30.05
N LYS A 455 -12.40 6.55 29.21
CA LYS A 455 -12.09 6.52 27.77
C LYS A 455 -10.81 7.27 27.42
N ILE A 456 -10.11 7.90 28.37
CA ILE A 456 -8.93 8.72 28.07
C ILE A 456 -7.65 7.93 28.35
N LEU A 457 -6.80 7.80 27.33
CA LEU A 457 -5.38 7.55 27.48
C LEU A 457 -4.64 8.83 27.15
N PHE A 458 -3.55 9.13 27.86
CA PHE A 458 -2.61 10.16 27.40
C PHE A 458 -1.25 9.55 27.07
N GLY A 459 -0.60 10.10 26.06
CA GLY A 459 0.68 9.63 25.55
C GLY A 459 1.86 10.36 26.15
N PHE A 460 2.99 9.66 26.29
CA PHE A 460 4.27 10.32 26.50
C PHE A 460 5.40 9.58 25.78
N GLN A 461 6.58 10.19 25.74
CA GLN A 461 7.69 9.71 24.94
C GLN A 461 8.53 8.60 25.59
N LEU A 462 9.09 7.68 24.80
CA LEU A 462 10.08 6.67 25.23
C LEU A 462 11.51 6.92 24.70
N TYR A 463 11.77 8.09 24.12
CA TYR A 463 13.12 8.52 23.70
C TYR A 463 13.60 9.80 24.42
N ALA A 464 14.91 9.98 24.41
CA ALA A 464 15.63 11.17 24.83
C ALA A 464 15.94 12.07 23.62
N ARG A 465 16.24 13.33 23.89
CA ARG A 465 16.77 14.28 22.89
C ARG A 465 17.92 15.11 23.41
N ASP A 466 18.86 15.39 22.51
CA ASP A 466 20.05 16.22 22.75
C ASP A 466 20.12 17.37 21.74
N TRP A 467 20.12 18.59 22.27
CA TRP A 467 20.25 19.81 21.49
C TRP A 467 21.61 20.45 21.69
N VAL A 468 22.25 20.81 20.58
CA VAL A 468 23.41 21.71 20.58
C VAL A 468 22.95 23.15 20.88
N LEU A 469 23.70 23.85 21.73
CA LEU A 469 23.45 25.21 22.19
C LEU A 469 24.48 26.22 21.64
N PRO A 470 24.06 27.47 21.36
CA PRO A 470 22.68 27.95 21.39
C PRO A 470 21.87 27.38 20.21
N HIS A 471 20.62 26.98 20.47
CA HIS A 471 19.73 26.49 19.42
C HIS A 471 19.42 27.59 18.40
N ARG A 472 19.47 27.25 17.11
CA ARG A 472 19.09 28.13 15.99
C ARG A 472 18.09 27.42 15.07
N PRO A 473 17.15 28.15 14.45
CA PRO A 473 16.23 27.56 13.46
C PRO A 473 16.99 26.78 12.38
N GLY A 474 16.55 25.56 12.10
CA GLY A 474 17.19 24.64 11.15
C GLY A 474 18.18 23.66 11.79
N MET A 475 18.51 23.82 13.07
CA MET A 475 19.21 22.78 13.84
C MET A 475 18.24 21.67 14.26
N GLU A 476 18.75 20.46 14.36
CA GLU A 476 17.97 19.28 14.71
C GLU A 476 18.60 18.58 15.92
N ALA A 477 17.76 18.21 16.89
CA ALA A 477 18.17 17.44 18.05
C ALA A 477 18.40 15.96 17.70
N GLU A 478 19.48 15.38 18.23
CA GLU A 478 19.70 13.95 18.17
C GLU A 478 18.66 13.22 19.04
N THR A 479 18.07 12.12 18.54
CA THR A 479 17.08 11.31 19.27
C THR A 479 17.64 9.91 19.54
N PHE A 480 17.60 9.47 20.80
CA PHE A 480 18.20 8.20 21.26
C PHE A 480 17.47 7.63 22.49
N SER A 481 17.89 6.49 23.01
CA SER A 481 17.23 5.81 24.13
C SER A 481 17.50 6.44 25.50
N MET A 482 16.67 6.08 26.49
CA MET A 482 16.87 6.53 27.88
C MET A 482 18.18 6.03 28.48
N GLN A 483 18.66 4.83 28.10
CA GLN A 483 19.93 4.30 28.59
C GLN A 483 21.11 5.02 27.96
N GLU A 484 21.02 5.39 26.68
CA GLU A 484 22.03 6.22 26.03
C GLU A 484 22.09 7.61 26.67
N ALA A 485 20.96 8.19 27.10
CA ALA A 485 20.94 9.43 27.86
C ALA A 485 21.73 9.33 29.16
N VAL A 486 21.55 8.25 29.92
CA VAL A 486 22.29 7.99 31.17
C VAL A 486 23.77 7.74 30.89
N ALA A 487 24.09 6.93 29.88
CA ALA A 487 25.48 6.64 29.49
C ALA A 487 26.23 7.91 29.04
N LYS A 488 25.55 8.79 28.30
CA LYS A 488 26.09 10.09 27.87
C LYS A 488 26.32 11.03 29.06
N ALA A 489 25.42 11.06 30.05
CA ALA A 489 25.64 11.82 31.28
C ALA A 489 26.89 11.33 32.04
N VAL A 490 27.09 10.02 32.15
CA VAL A 490 28.28 9.42 32.79
C VAL A 490 29.56 9.76 32.01
N ARG A 491 29.54 9.61 30.67
CA ARG A 491 30.69 9.91 29.80
C ARG A 491 31.20 11.33 30.01
N TYR A 492 30.30 12.31 30.05
CA TYR A 492 30.65 13.72 30.19
C TYR A 492 30.66 14.22 31.64
N GLN A 493 30.54 13.32 32.62
CA GLN A 493 30.47 13.66 34.06
C GLN A 493 29.40 14.72 34.38
N ALA A 494 28.30 14.70 33.62
CA ALA A 494 27.21 15.65 33.76
C ALA A 494 26.27 15.22 34.90
N SER A 495 25.98 16.14 35.82
CA SER A 495 24.99 15.91 36.87
C SER A 495 23.58 15.97 36.30
N ILE A 496 22.84 14.85 36.38
CA ILE A 496 21.43 14.80 36.01
C ILE A 496 20.61 15.63 37.02
N GLN A 497 19.98 16.68 36.52
CA GLN A 497 19.05 17.53 37.24
C GLN A 497 17.62 17.05 37.02
N PHE A 498 16.68 17.53 37.83
CA PHE A 498 15.26 17.18 37.71
C PHE A 498 14.43 18.45 37.76
N ASP A 499 13.72 18.75 36.67
CA ASP A 499 12.82 19.90 36.62
C ASP A 499 11.51 19.55 37.35
N THR A 500 11.24 20.25 38.45
CA THR A 500 10.08 19.96 39.29
C THR A 500 8.76 20.42 38.67
N LEU A 501 8.80 21.35 37.71
CA LEU A 501 7.60 21.82 37.03
C LEU A 501 7.15 20.81 35.96
N SER A 502 8.06 20.39 35.08
CA SER A 502 7.79 19.42 34.03
C SER A 502 7.80 17.98 34.54
N GLN A 503 8.36 17.74 35.74
CA GLN A 503 8.65 16.41 36.29
C GLN A 503 9.50 15.59 35.32
N THR A 504 10.59 16.17 34.81
CA THR A 504 11.44 15.53 33.78
C THR A 504 12.92 15.72 34.10
N PRO A 505 13.75 14.67 33.98
CA PRO A 505 15.19 14.81 34.13
C PRO A 505 15.83 15.47 32.91
N PHE A 506 16.88 16.25 33.16
CA PHE A 506 17.69 16.88 32.13
C PHE A 506 19.13 17.09 32.61
N TYR A 507 20.05 17.34 31.69
CA TYR A 507 21.40 17.80 32.03
C TYR A 507 22.01 18.60 30.88
N ASN A 508 23.06 19.36 31.20
CA ASN A 508 23.89 20.03 30.21
C ASN A 508 25.29 19.43 30.23
N TYR A 509 25.95 19.42 29.07
CA TYR A 509 27.36 19.01 28.98
C TYR A 509 28.08 19.80 27.87
N VAL A 510 29.40 19.70 27.81
CA VAL A 510 30.23 20.25 26.71
C VAL A 510 30.93 19.08 26.03
N ASP A 511 30.81 19.01 24.70
CA ASP A 511 31.41 17.93 23.91
C ASP A 511 32.90 18.15 23.63
N GLU A 512 33.54 17.22 22.92
CA GLU A 512 34.97 17.29 22.60
C GLU A 512 35.33 18.46 21.66
N GLU A 513 34.35 19.03 20.96
CA GLU A 513 34.52 20.18 20.07
C GLU A 513 34.28 21.51 20.81
N GLY A 514 33.99 21.47 22.12
CA GLY A 514 33.69 22.65 22.92
C GLY A 514 32.27 23.20 22.72
N ARG A 515 31.36 22.43 22.09
CA ARG A 515 29.96 22.80 21.91
C ARG A 515 29.19 22.48 23.19
N SER A 516 28.29 23.38 23.59
CA SER A 516 27.40 23.15 24.71
C SER A 516 26.17 22.35 24.26
N HIS A 517 25.68 21.47 25.12
CA HIS A 517 24.54 20.60 24.85
C HIS A 517 23.52 20.63 25.99
N GLN A 518 22.25 20.36 25.68
CA GLN A 518 21.21 20.09 26.67
C GLN A 518 20.42 18.85 26.29
N VAL A 519 20.32 17.91 27.24
CA VAL A 519 19.63 16.63 27.06
C VAL A 519 18.38 16.56 27.93
N TRP A 520 17.25 16.15 27.36
CA TRP A 520 16.00 15.85 28.07
C TRP A 520 15.58 14.41 27.81
N PHE A 521 15.15 13.70 28.85
CA PHE A 521 14.81 12.28 28.78
C PHE A 521 13.80 11.90 29.87
N GLU A 522 13.41 10.63 29.97
CA GLU A 522 12.58 10.11 31.06
C GLU A 522 13.38 9.14 31.93
N ASP A 523 13.09 9.14 33.22
CA ASP A 523 13.57 8.14 34.16
C ASP A 523 12.40 7.57 34.98
N ALA A 524 12.71 6.70 35.94
CA ALA A 524 11.68 6.07 36.74
C ALA A 524 10.82 7.08 37.54
N ARG A 525 11.39 8.22 37.93
CA ARG A 525 10.70 9.25 38.71
C ARG A 525 9.68 9.98 37.83
N SER A 526 10.09 10.38 36.62
CA SER A 526 9.20 11.09 35.69
C SER A 526 8.08 10.20 35.16
N VAL A 527 8.36 8.91 34.92
CA VAL A 527 7.34 7.91 34.56
C VAL A 527 6.37 7.68 35.71
N GLN A 528 6.85 7.50 36.94
CA GLN A 528 5.99 7.31 38.10
C GLN A 528 5.04 8.50 38.29
N ALA A 529 5.53 9.74 38.16
CA ALA A 529 4.70 10.94 38.25
C ALA A 529 3.58 10.98 37.19
N LYS A 530 3.83 10.45 35.99
CA LYS A 530 2.80 10.28 34.95
C LYS A 530 1.81 9.18 35.31
N PHE A 531 2.28 8.06 35.86
CA PHE A 531 1.39 6.98 36.30
C PHE A 531 0.49 7.41 37.44
N ASP A 532 1.00 8.24 38.35
CA ASP A 532 0.18 8.83 39.41
C ASP A 532 -0.86 9.79 38.84
N ALA A 533 -0.52 10.57 37.81
CA ALA A 533 -1.51 11.40 37.11
C ALA A 533 -2.64 10.56 36.46
N VAL A 534 -2.37 9.35 35.95
CA VAL A 534 -3.43 8.43 35.49
C VAL A 534 -4.41 8.12 36.61
N LYS A 535 -3.89 7.81 37.80
CA LYS A 535 -4.70 7.45 38.98
C LYS A 535 -5.47 8.65 39.51
N ASP A 536 -4.80 9.80 39.66
CA ASP A 536 -5.37 11.04 40.18
C ASP A 536 -6.56 11.51 39.34
N TYR A 537 -6.45 11.41 38.01
CA TYR A 537 -7.52 11.77 37.10
C TYR A 537 -8.51 10.62 36.84
N GLY A 538 -8.26 9.40 37.33
CA GLY A 538 -9.11 8.23 37.12
C GLY A 538 -9.22 7.81 35.66
N LEU A 539 -8.10 7.87 34.92
CA LEU A 539 -8.05 7.65 33.47
C LEU A 539 -8.01 6.17 33.10
N ARG A 540 -8.29 5.86 31.83
CA ARG A 540 -8.19 4.50 31.27
C ARG A 540 -6.76 3.96 31.30
N GLY A 541 -5.77 4.82 31.10
CA GLY A 541 -4.36 4.44 31.10
C GLY A 541 -3.45 5.42 30.39
N ILE A 542 -2.36 4.89 29.85
CA ILE A 542 -1.31 5.61 29.13
C ILE A 542 -1.04 4.98 27.77
N SER A 543 -0.46 5.77 26.87
CA SER A 543 0.11 5.31 25.61
C SER A 543 1.57 5.77 25.47
N TYR A 544 2.32 5.15 24.57
CA TYR A 544 3.74 5.43 24.37
C TYR A 544 4.02 5.87 22.94
N TRP A 545 4.89 6.88 22.80
CA TRP A 545 5.42 7.33 21.52
C TRP A 545 6.95 7.45 21.55
N ALA A 546 7.73 7.00 20.58
CA ALA A 546 7.51 5.85 19.75
C ALA A 546 8.05 4.60 20.45
N LEU A 547 7.56 3.43 20.06
CA LEU A 547 8.14 2.15 20.47
C LEU A 547 9.52 1.95 19.80
N GLY A 548 10.33 1.04 20.35
CA GLY A 548 11.62 0.65 19.76
C GLY A 548 12.85 1.20 20.47
N PHE A 549 12.67 2.09 21.45
CA PHE A 549 13.73 2.53 22.35
C PHE A 549 13.72 1.68 23.63
N PRO A 550 14.85 1.11 24.06
CA PRO A 550 14.90 0.35 25.30
C PRO A 550 14.50 1.24 26.49
N PHE A 551 13.62 0.73 27.35
CA PHE A 551 13.36 1.33 28.66
C PHE A 551 12.97 0.25 29.68
N PRO A 552 13.91 -0.59 30.13
CA PRO A 552 13.59 -1.73 31.00
C PRO A 552 12.88 -1.33 32.30
N GLN A 553 13.26 -0.20 32.90
CA GLN A 553 12.64 0.29 34.14
C GLN A 553 11.14 0.54 34.00
N ASN A 554 10.69 0.91 32.81
CA ASN A 554 9.28 1.14 32.53
C ASN A 554 8.43 -0.12 32.72
N TRP A 555 8.97 -1.31 32.42
CA TRP A 555 8.25 -2.57 32.63
C TRP A 555 8.03 -2.90 34.10
N THR A 556 9.04 -2.67 34.94
CA THR A 556 8.92 -2.83 36.40
C THR A 556 7.86 -1.88 36.94
N LEU A 557 7.92 -0.60 36.56
CA LEU A 557 6.93 0.38 36.99
C LEU A 557 5.51 0.01 36.53
N LEU A 558 5.35 -0.47 35.29
CA LEU A 558 4.04 -0.90 34.79
C LEU A 558 3.47 -2.05 35.62
N GLN A 559 4.29 -3.04 35.98
CA GLN A 559 3.89 -4.19 36.80
C GLN A 559 3.53 -3.80 38.23
N ASP A 560 4.26 -2.83 38.80
CA ASP A 560 4.01 -2.35 40.16
C ASP A 560 2.75 -1.47 40.25
N ASN A 561 2.40 -0.79 39.16
CA ASN A 561 1.31 0.19 39.15
C ASN A 561 0.00 -0.34 38.53
N PHE A 562 0.05 -1.35 37.67
CA PHE A 562 -1.10 -1.80 36.88
C PHE A 562 -1.16 -3.32 36.74
N ASN A 563 -2.38 -3.86 36.70
CA ASN A 563 -2.62 -5.24 36.28
C ASN A 563 -2.53 -5.34 34.76
N ILE A 564 -1.43 -5.87 34.24
CA ILE A 564 -1.19 -5.97 32.79
C ILE A 564 -1.86 -7.23 32.24
N ILE A 565 -2.86 -7.05 31.37
CA ILE A 565 -3.46 -8.12 30.58
C ILE A 565 -2.79 -8.12 29.20
N LYS A 566 -2.20 -9.26 28.82
CA LYS A 566 -1.66 -9.47 27.48
C LYS A 566 -2.75 -10.11 26.62
N HIS A 567 -3.14 -9.43 25.55
CA HIS A 567 -4.08 -9.95 24.56
C HIS A 567 -3.34 -10.48 23.34
#